data_AF-C5LBU4-F1
#
_entry.id   AF-C5LBU4-F1
#
_cell.length_a   1.000
_cell.length_b   1.000
_cell.length_c   1.000
_cell.angle_alpha   90.00
_cell.angle_beta   90.00
_cell.angle_gamma   90.00
#
_symmetry.space_group_name_H-M   'P 1'
#
loop_
_entity.id
_entity.type
_entity.pdbx_description
1 polymer ?
#
loop_
_entity_poly.entity_id
_entity_poly.type
_entity_poly.pdbx_seq_one_letter_code
_entity_poly.pdbx_strand_id
1 'polypeptide(L)'
;MSTSSSTTSAEPGKEAKTDDEFAHLMEMFEDEVNHLQTAKSKALHKRFAGKDNNDPNYQADRLTAKVFTSAYEVLLLDPTEEHTDKEIQKQYRRLSLLVHPDKCSHPKAAEAFQVLAKALKDINDPNYNDKYKEIIPHAKKRVLKRRKKENIERMRDGKDPLDLDGEDFNNDVMNECEKILEKEKEDEDYANNTAQANEERLHKGAKRAAEERLEASRAKKRWEQGRDARAMGWRMFETNIRTRRFQDKSTHNIEREREHRAERDGRAEGVPRGIDLSYKKNWR
;
A
#
# COMPACT_ATOMS: atom_id res chain seq x y z
N MET A 1 13.34 -27.03 -27.59
CA MET A 1 13.21 -27.61 -26.23
C MET A 1 14.23 -26.90 -25.35
N SER A 2 13.90 -26.73 -24.07
CA SER A 2 14.66 -26.00 -23.03
C SER A 2 14.09 -24.61 -22.70
N THR A 3 13.07 -24.66 -21.83
CA THR A 3 12.54 -23.56 -21.02
C THR A 3 13.30 -23.52 -19.70
N SER A 4 14.00 -22.43 -19.39
CA SER A 4 14.54 -22.16 -18.06
C SER A 4 13.64 -21.15 -17.37
N SER A 5 12.72 -21.66 -16.54
CA SER A 5 11.90 -20.89 -15.61
C SER A 5 12.63 -20.81 -14.27
N SER A 6 13.31 -19.70 -14.02
CA SER A 6 13.83 -19.35 -12.70
C SER A 6 12.66 -18.87 -11.83
N THR A 7 12.22 -19.75 -10.95
CA THR A 7 11.22 -19.49 -9.90
C THR A 7 11.91 -18.74 -8.78
N THR A 8 11.52 -17.48 -8.56
CA THR A 8 11.89 -16.72 -7.37
C THR A 8 11.12 -17.30 -6.20
N SER A 9 11.81 -18.04 -5.33
CA SER A 9 11.26 -18.56 -4.09
C SER A 9 11.19 -17.41 -3.09
N ALA A 10 9.98 -16.95 -2.77
CA ALA A 10 9.74 -16.12 -1.59
C ALA A 10 9.99 -16.99 -0.35
N GLU A 11 10.89 -16.57 0.53
CA GLU A 11 11.12 -17.21 1.83
C GLU A 11 9.99 -16.84 2.81
N PRO A 12 9.21 -17.80 3.35
CA PRO A 12 8.34 -17.58 4.48
C PRO A 12 9.01 -18.19 5.72
N GLY A 13 9.76 -17.39 6.50
CA GLY A 13 10.49 -17.99 7.63
C GLY A 13 11.05 -17.07 8.71
N LYS A 14 10.92 -15.75 8.60
CA LYS A 14 11.48 -14.83 9.62
C LYS A 14 10.45 -14.24 10.58
N GLU A 15 9.17 -14.17 10.21
CA GLU A 15 8.13 -13.52 11.03
C GLU A 15 7.62 -14.40 12.19
N ALA A 16 7.65 -15.73 12.08
CA ALA A 16 7.05 -16.61 13.10
C ALA A 16 7.83 -16.64 14.43
N LYS A 17 9.17 -16.50 14.39
CA LYS A 17 10.00 -16.59 15.62
C LYS A 17 9.90 -15.35 16.50
N THR A 18 9.78 -14.18 15.90
CA THR A 18 9.65 -12.91 16.63
C THR A 18 8.31 -12.82 17.35
N ASP A 19 7.27 -13.41 16.76
CA ASP A 19 5.92 -13.39 17.33
C ASP A 19 5.80 -14.34 18.53
N ASP A 20 6.44 -15.51 18.49
CA ASP A 20 6.51 -16.44 19.63
C ASP A 20 7.33 -15.86 20.78
N GLU A 21 8.47 -15.20 20.48
CA GLU A 21 9.28 -14.50 21.49
C GLU A 21 8.53 -13.33 22.13
N PHE A 22 7.77 -12.56 21.33
CA PHE A 22 6.95 -11.47 21.83
C PHE A 22 5.76 -11.98 22.65
N ALA A 23 5.09 -13.05 22.21
CA ALA A 23 4.02 -13.69 22.97
C ALA A 23 4.51 -14.20 24.32
N HIS A 24 5.70 -14.82 24.35
CA HIS A 24 6.32 -15.24 25.60
C HIS A 24 6.70 -14.05 26.50
N LEU A 25 7.25 -12.97 25.93
CA LEU A 25 7.54 -11.75 26.68
C LEU A 25 6.27 -11.14 27.27
N MET A 26 5.17 -11.15 26.51
CA MET A 26 3.87 -10.66 26.94
C MET A 26 3.24 -11.55 28.00
N GLU A 27 3.33 -12.88 27.87
CA GLU A 27 2.84 -13.83 28.86
C GLU A 27 3.63 -13.71 30.18
N MET A 28 4.96 -13.69 30.11
CA MET A 28 5.82 -13.43 31.28
C MET A 28 5.50 -12.09 31.94
N PHE A 29 5.16 -11.08 31.14
CA PHE A 29 4.84 -9.75 31.62
C PHE A 29 3.43 -9.67 32.20
N GLU A 30 2.43 -10.29 31.58
CA GLU A 30 1.08 -10.44 32.11
C GLU A 30 1.12 -11.17 33.44
N ASP A 31 1.92 -12.23 33.56
CA ASP A 31 2.19 -12.89 34.82
C ASP A 31 2.84 -11.94 35.83
N GLU A 32 3.86 -11.16 35.45
CA GLU A 32 4.47 -10.16 36.34
C GLU A 32 3.45 -9.13 36.84
N VAL A 33 2.59 -8.62 35.94
CA VAL A 33 1.53 -7.64 36.23
C VAL A 33 0.44 -8.23 37.11
N ASN A 34 0.05 -9.47 36.88
CA ASN A 34 -0.93 -10.19 37.67
C ASN A 34 -0.42 -10.44 39.09
N HIS A 35 0.86 -10.81 39.24
CA HIS A 35 1.51 -11.04 40.53
C HIS A 35 1.93 -9.75 41.26
N LEU A 36 2.00 -8.60 40.57
CA LEU A 36 2.18 -7.29 41.19
C LEU A 36 0.93 -6.94 42.03
N GLN A 37 1.05 -7.25 43.33
CA GLN A 37 0.01 -7.06 44.34
C GLN A 37 -0.63 -5.68 44.28
N THR A 38 -1.92 -5.64 44.62
CA THR A 38 -2.77 -4.44 44.69
C THR A 38 -2.14 -3.30 45.51
N ALA A 39 -1.25 -3.60 46.47
CA ALA A 39 -0.54 -2.61 47.26
C ALA A 39 0.50 -1.81 46.44
N LYS A 40 1.23 -2.46 45.52
CA LYS A 40 2.19 -1.78 44.63
C LYS A 40 1.48 -1.01 43.53
N SER A 41 0.39 -1.53 42.97
CA SER A 41 -0.44 -0.77 42.01
C SER A 41 -1.09 0.44 42.66
N LYS A 42 -1.68 0.30 43.86
CA LYS A 42 -2.20 1.44 44.65
C LYS A 42 -1.11 2.45 45.01
N ALA A 43 0.10 2.00 45.36
CA ALA A 43 1.23 2.90 45.61
C ALA A 43 1.71 3.62 44.35
N LEU A 44 1.72 2.95 43.19
CA LEU A 44 2.04 3.55 41.90
C LEU A 44 1.01 4.63 41.54
N HIS A 45 -0.28 4.32 41.67
CA HIS A 45 -1.37 5.29 41.47
C HIS A 45 -1.20 6.48 42.43
N LYS A 46 -0.86 6.25 43.70
CA LYS A 46 -0.62 7.31 44.68
C LYS A 46 0.61 8.18 44.35
N ARG A 47 1.68 7.60 43.79
CA ARG A 47 2.89 8.34 43.40
C ARG A 47 2.69 9.21 42.15
N PHE A 48 1.73 8.84 41.31
CA PHE A 48 1.42 9.55 40.08
C PHE A 48 0.07 10.31 40.13
N ALA A 49 -0.63 10.25 41.27
CA ALA A 49 -1.85 10.99 41.52
C ALA A 49 -1.59 12.50 41.45
N GLY A 50 -2.38 13.21 40.63
CA GLY A 50 -2.26 14.66 40.41
C GLY A 50 -1.69 15.07 39.04
N LYS A 51 -1.29 14.11 38.20
CA LYS A 51 -1.16 14.34 36.74
C LYS A 51 -2.36 13.71 36.06
N ASP A 52 -3.12 14.50 35.31
CA ASP A 52 -4.36 14.08 34.61
C ASP A 52 -4.15 12.81 33.77
N ASN A 53 -2.93 12.65 33.23
CA ASN A 53 -2.46 11.48 32.49
C ASN A 53 -2.29 10.18 33.31
N ASN A 54 -2.71 10.07 34.57
CA ASN A 54 -2.59 8.82 35.35
C ASN A 54 -3.91 8.26 35.88
N ASP A 55 -5.04 8.85 35.49
CA ASP A 55 -6.33 8.22 35.77
C ASP A 55 -6.55 6.99 34.86
N PRO A 56 -6.86 5.80 35.43
CA PRO A 56 -7.12 4.59 34.66
C PRO A 56 -8.20 4.74 33.59
N ASN A 57 -9.29 5.44 33.91
CA ASN A 57 -10.39 5.65 32.97
C ASN A 57 -9.97 6.61 31.86
N TYR A 58 -9.34 7.73 32.20
CA TYR A 58 -8.78 8.65 31.21
C TYR A 58 -7.80 7.97 30.23
N GLN A 59 -6.91 7.10 30.72
CA GLN A 59 -5.98 6.38 29.84
C GLN A 59 -6.70 5.39 28.92
N ALA A 60 -7.70 4.67 29.43
CA ALA A 60 -8.52 3.80 28.60
C ALA A 60 -9.28 4.60 27.53
N ASP A 61 -9.90 5.72 27.91
CA ASP A 61 -10.60 6.60 26.98
C ASP A 61 -9.66 7.19 25.93
N ARG A 62 -8.49 7.71 26.33
CA ARG A 62 -7.46 8.22 25.42
C ARG A 62 -7.08 7.18 24.38
N LEU A 63 -6.77 5.95 24.83
CA LEU A 63 -6.31 4.87 23.97
C LEU A 63 -7.39 4.37 23.02
N THR A 64 -8.67 4.52 23.36
CA THR A 64 -9.78 4.09 22.52
C THR A 64 -10.43 5.23 21.70
N ALA A 65 -10.28 6.49 22.09
CA ALA A 65 -10.94 7.63 21.43
C ALA A 65 -10.34 7.97 20.07
N LYS A 66 -9.04 7.69 19.86
CA LYS A 66 -8.30 8.02 18.63
C LYS A 66 -7.57 6.78 18.12
N VAL A 67 -7.48 6.65 16.80
CA VAL A 67 -6.55 5.71 16.17
C VAL A 67 -5.17 6.33 16.19
N PHE A 68 -4.26 5.70 16.93
CA PHE A 68 -2.86 6.12 16.98
C PHE A 68 -2.10 5.58 15.78
N THR A 69 -1.41 6.48 15.12
CA THR A 69 -0.58 6.25 13.95
C THR A 69 0.87 5.98 14.35
N SER A 70 1.33 6.53 15.48
CA SER A 70 2.64 6.26 16.05
C SER A 70 2.59 5.54 17.40
N ALA A 71 3.42 4.50 17.53
CA ALA A 71 3.64 3.79 18.78
C ALA A 71 4.31 4.66 19.87
N TYR A 72 5.11 5.68 19.50
CA TYR A 72 5.69 6.62 20.45
C TYR A 72 4.61 7.47 21.14
N GLU A 73 3.61 7.90 20.37
CA GLU A 73 2.44 8.61 20.90
C GLU A 73 1.69 7.72 21.89
N VAL A 74 1.43 6.45 21.54
CA VAL A 74 0.72 5.49 22.41
C VAL A 74 1.42 5.32 23.76
N LEU A 75 2.73 5.07 23.75
CA LEU A 75 3.53 4.85 24.96
C LEU A 75 3.87 6.14 25.72
N LEU A 76 3.51 7.32 25.20
CA LEU A 76 3.90 8.62 25.78
C LEU A 76 5.42 8.73 25.93
N LEU A 77 6.14 8.38 24.87
CA LEU A 77 7.59 8.47 24.77
C LEU A 77 7.98 9.62 23.85
N ASP A 78 9.05 10.32 24.20
CA ASP A 78 9.56 11.44 23.43
C ASP A 78 10.36 10.92 22.21
N PRO A 79 9.83 11.05 21.00
CA PRO A 79 10.43 10.46 19.80
C PRO A 79 11.80 11.08 19.47
N THR A 80 12.05 12.31 19.91
CA THR A 80 13.31 13.02 19.69
C THR A 80 14.46 12.48 20.52
N GLU A 81 14.15 11.71 21.57
CA GLU A 81 15.14 11.11 22.45
C GLU A 81 15.36 9.64 22.10
N GLU A 82 16.60 9.18 22.27
CA GLU A 82 16.89 7.76 22.16
C GLU A 82 16.44 7.06 23.45
N HIS A 83 15.36 6.30 23.37
CA HIS A 83 14.89 5.48 24.48
C HIS A 83 15.61 4.14 24.50
N THR A 84 16.06 3.75 25.69
CA THR A 84 16.58 2.39 25.91
C THR A 84 15.42 1.40 26.03
N ASP A 85 15.60 0.15 25.58
CA ASP A 85 14.58 -0.92 25.71
C ASP A 85 14.00 -1.03 27.13
N LYS A 86 14.81 -0.78 28.16
CA LYS A 86 14.39 -0.78 29.57
C LYS A 86 13.37 0.32 29.88
N GLU A 87 13.50 1.49 29.28
CA GLU A 87 12.59 2.62 29.45
C GLU A 87 11.27 2.38 28.76
N ILE A 88 11.33 1.89 27.51
CA ILE A 88 10.16 1.47 26.72
C ILE A 88 9.36 0.42 27.50
N GLN A 89 10.04 -0.64 27.95
CA GLN A 89 9.40 -1.67 28.75
C GLN A 89 8.80 -1.07 30.01
N LYS A 90 9.55 -0.29 30.80
CA LYS A 90 9.04 0.32 32.05
C LYS A 90 7.80 1.17 31.84
N GLN A 91 7.76 1.94 30.76
CA GLN A 91 6.62 2.79 30.42
C GLN A 91 5.41 1.96 29.99
N TYR A 92 5.63 0.95 29.15
CA TYR A 92 4.61 -0.05 28.83
C TYR A 92 4.07 -0.72 30.10
N ARG A 93 4.93 -1.17 31.03
CA ARG A 93 4.47 -1.81 32.27
C ARG A 93 3.55 -0.93 33.08
N ARG A 94 3.90 0.35 33.17
CA ARG A 94 3.11 1.35 33.89
C ARG A 94 1.75 1.56 33.24
N LEU A 95 1.69 1.72 31.92
CA LEU A 95 0.43 1.96 31.20
C LEU A 95 -0.47 0.71 31.23
N SER A 96 0.12 -0.47 31.02
CA SER A 96 -0.59 -1.75 31.08
C SER A 96 -1.24 -1.99 32.46
N LEU A 97 -0.59 -1.58 33.56
CA LEU A 97 -1.19 -1.66 34.89
C LEU A 97 -2.42 -0.74 35.04
N LEU A 98 -2.44 0.41 34.37
CA LEU A 98 -3.55 1.36 34.42
C LEU A 98 -4.76 0.87 33.61
N VAL A 99 -4.53 0.26 32.44
CA VAL A 99 -5.60 -0.18 31.53
C VAL A 99 -5.82 -1.69 31.54
N HIS A 100 -5.31 -2.41 32.54
CA HIS A 100 -5.51 -3.85 32.65
C HIS A 100 -7.00 -4.18 32.82
N PRO A 101 -7.56 -5.15 32.07
CA PRO A 101 -9.00 -5.45 32.11
C PRO A 101 -9.51 -5.92 33.48
N ASP A 102 -8.65 -6.55 34.30
CA ASP A 102 -9.02 -6.98 35.66
C ASP A 102 -8.90 -5.87 36.72
N LYS A 103 -8.04 -4.87 36.49
CA LYS A 103 -7.75 -3.82 37.50
C LYS A 103 -8.43 -2.49 37.19
N CYS A 104 -8.87 -2.28 35.95
CA CYS A 104 -9.58 -1.11 35.49
C CYS A 104 -11.07 -1.44 35.30
N SER A 105 -11.97 -0.66 35.89
CA SER A 105 -13.43 -0.83 35.71
C SER A 105 -13.95 -0.34 34.35
N HIS A 106 -13.07 0.15 33.47
CA HIS A 106 -13.49 0.72 32.19
C HIS A 106 -13.94 -0.37 31.20
N PRO A 107 -15.10 -0.23 30.53
CA PRO A 107 -15.62 -1.26 29.63
C PRO A 107 -14.70 -1.55 28.43
N LYS A 108 -13.89 -0.57 28.02
CA LYS A 108 -12.94 -0.69 26.90
C LYS A 108 -11.49 -0.96 27.32
N ALA A 109 -11.25 -1.33 28.57
CA ALA A 109 -9.90 -1.60 29.08
C ALA A 109 -9.16 -2.67 28.25
N ALA A 110 -9.86 -3.74 27.85
CA ALA A 110 -9.28 -4.79 27.00
C ALA A 110 -8.82 -4.27 25.62
N GLU A 111 -9.59 -3.38 25.00
CA GLU A 111 -9.24 -2.75 23.72
C GLU A 111 -8.03 -1.82 23.87
N ALA A 112 -8.02 -0.98 24.91
CA ALA A 112 -6.89 -0.12 25.23
C ALA A 112 -5.59 -0.92 25.48
N PHE A 113 -5.69 -2.07 26.15
CA PHE A 113 -4.55 -2.96 26.37
C PHE A 113 -4.01 -3.54 25.06
N GLN A 114 -4.88 -3.92 24.12
CA GLN A 114 -4.46 -4.39 22.79
C GLN A 114 -3.72 -3.30 22.00
N VAL A 115 -4.15 -2.05 22.11
CA VAL A 115 -3.46 -0.90 21.47
C VAL A 115 -2.05 -0.74 22.05
N LEU A 116 -1.89 -0.84 23.38
CA LEU A 116 -0.56 -0.80 24.02
C LEU A 116 0.33 -1.96 23.58
N ALA A 117 -0.22 -3.17 23.52
CA ALA A 117 0.49 -4.37 23.08
C ALA A 117 1.02 -4.21 21.65
N LYS A 118 0.16 -3.71 20.74
CA LYS A 118 0.56 -3.42 19.36
C LYS A 118 1.69 -2.38 19.32
N ALA A 119 1.57 -1.28 20.07
CA ALA A 119 2.60 -0.25 20.10
C ALA A 119 3.95 -0.76 20.61
N LEU A 120 3.95 -1.65 21.61
CA LEU A 120 5.19 -2.29 22.07
C LEU A 120 5.80 -3.20 20.99
N LYS A 121 4.97 -3.96 20.26
CA LYS A 121 5.44 -4.78 19.13
C LYS A 121 6.08 -3.92 18.06
N ASP A 122 5.41 -2.84 17.68
CA ASP A 122 5.89 -1.92 16.64
C ASP A 122 7.22 -1.26 17.05
N ILE A 123 7.35 -0.76 18.29
CA ILE A 123 8.61 -0.16 18.76
C ILE A 123 9.75 -1.17 18.91
N ASN A 124 9.47 -2.43 19.21
CA ASN A 124 10.52 -3.45 19.25
C ASN A 124 10.99 -3.91 17.86
N ASP A 125 10.23 -3.60 16.79
CA ASP A 125 10.69 -3.86 15.43
C ASP A 125 11.83 -2.89 15.06
N PRO A 126 13.05 -3.38 14.76
CA PRO A 126 14.15 -2.53 14.35
C PRO A 126 13.82 -1.69 13.11
N ASN A 127 13.02 -2.23 12.18
CA ASN A 127 12.66 -1.51 10.96
C ASN A 127 11.80 -0.28 11.25
N TYR A 128 10.89 -0.40 12.23
CA TYR A 128 10.06 0.70 12.66
C TYR A 128 10.91 1.82 13.28
N ASN A 129 11.80 1.45 14.21
CA ASN A 129 12.70 2.41 14.86
C ASN A 129 13.61 3.12 13.84
N ASP A 130 14.19 2.38 12.90
CA ASP A 130 15.12 2.94 11.93
C ASP A 130 14.43 3.90 10.96
N LYS A 131 13.20 3.58 10.52
CA LYS A 131 12.36 4.52 9.74
C LYS A 131 12.08 5.81 10.49
N TYR A 132 11.67 5.72 11.75
CA TYR A 132 11.39 6.91 12.56
C TYR A 132 12.66 7.73 12.82
N LYS A 133 13.81 7.09 13.10
CA LYS A 133 15.10 7.78 13.25
C LYS A 133 15.50 8.58 12.02
N GLU A 134 15.23 8.06 10.82
CA GLU A 134 15.50 8.78 9.58
C GLU A 134 14.53 9.96 9.41
N ILE A 135 13.25 9.77 9.68
CA ILE A 135 12.20 10.76 9.37
C ILE A 135 12.13 11.91 10.38
N ILE A 136 12.35 11.64 11.67
CA ILE A 136 12.30 12.63 12.76
C ILE A 136 13.12 13.89 12.49
N PRO A 137 14.40 13.84 12.06
CA PRO A 137 15.16 15.06 11.76
C PRO A 137 14.57 15.85 10.58
N HIS A 138 14.04 15.17 9.56
CA HIS A 138 13.37 15.81 8.43
C HIS A 138 12.07 16.50 8.85
N ALA A 139 11.26 15.83 9.66
CA ALA A 139 10.04 16.36 10.25
C ALA A 139 10.35 17.56 11.16
N LYS A 140 11.30 17.43 12.10
CA LYS A 140 11.73 18.51 13.01
C LYS A 140 12.15 19.75 12.22
N LYS A 141 12.94 19.59 11.15
CA LYS A 141 13.35 20.70 10.29
C LYS A 141 12.17 21.38 9.58
N ARG A 142 11.19 20.61 9.09
CA ARG A 142 9.97 21.13 8.44
C ARG A 142 9.11 21.91 9.44
N VAL A 143 8.86 21.36 10.63
CA VAL A 143 8.08 22.01 11.69
C VAL A 143 8.77 23.27 12.20
N LEU A 144 10.07 23.21 12.47
CA LEU A 144 10.85 24.36 12.93
C LEU A 144 10.78 25.52 11.92
N LYS A 145 10.92 25.22 10.61
CA LYS A 145 10.81 26.23 9.56
C LYS A 145 9.40 26.83 9.51
N ARG A 146 8.36 26.00 9.62
CA ARG A 146 6.96 26.43 9.64
C ARG A 146 6.68 27.33 10.84
N ARG A 147 6.99 26.89 12.06
CA ARG A 147 6.75 27.67 13.29
C ARG A 147 7.58 28.94 13.37
N LYS A 148 8.82 28.96 12.90
CA LYS A 148 9.61 30.20 12.81
C LYS A 148 8.93 31.25 11.93
N LYS A 149 8.39 30.84 10.78
CA LYS A 149 7.63 31.74 9.89
C LYS A 149 6.34 32.22 10.57
N GLU A 150 5.61 31.30 11.20
CA GLU A 150 4.37 31.60 11.91
C GLU A 150 4.60 32.53 13.12
N ASN A 151 5.73 32.39 13.81
CA ASN A 151 6.11 33.28 14.92
C ASN A 151 6.42 34.70 14.45
N ILE A 152 7.02 34.87 13.27
CA ILE A 152 7.20 36.20 12.66
C ILE A 152 5.83 36.83 12.38
N GLU A 153 4.88 36.05 11.85
CA GLU A 153 3.52 36.51 11.57
C GLU A 153 2.74 36.81 12.87
N ARG A 154 2.83 35.96 13.90
CA ARG A 154 2.22 36.21 15.21
C ARG A 154 2.77 37.46 15.87
N MET A 155 4.08 37.68 15.81
CA MET A 155 4.68 38.90 16.34
C MET A 155 4.20 40.16 15.60
N ARG A 156 3.95 40.08 14.29
CA ARG A 156 3.33 41.17 13.53
C ARG A 156 1.88 41.45 14.00
N ASP A 157 1.14 40.41 14.35
CA ASP A 157 -0.24 40.49 14.83
C ASP A 157 -0.37 40.74 16.34
N GLY A 158 0.76 40.91 17.06
CA GLY A 158 0.77 41.14 18.51
C GLY A 158 0.38 39.93 19.35
N LYS A 159 0.48 38.71 18.80
CA LYS A 159 0.23 37.44 19.50
C LYS A 159 1.53 36.85 20.04
N ASP A 160 1.43 36.09 21.12
CA ASP A 160 2.56 35.39 21.70
C ASP A 160 3.15 34.35 20.72
N PRO A 161 4.48 34.22 20.64
CA PRO A 161 5.13 33.20 19.82
C PRO A 161 4.81 31.78 20.29
N LEU A 162 4.71 30.84 19.35
CA LEU A 162 4.67 29.42 19.68
C LEU A 162 6.03 28.95 20.18
N ASP A 163 5.98 27.98 21.09
CA ASP A 163 7.16 27.26 21.56
C ASP A 163 7.82 26.45 20.43
N LEU A 164 9.14 26.34 20.50
CA LEU A 164 10.00 25.66 19.54
C LEU A 164 10.62 24.37 20.09
N ASP A 165 10.53 24.12 21.41
CA ASP A 165 11.07 22.90 22.04
C ASP A 165 10.14 22.35 23.14
N GLY A 166 8.83 22.64 23.07
CA GLY A 166 7.81 22.15 24.01
C GLY A 166 7.03 20.91 23.54
N GLU A 167 6.12 20.42 24.39
CA GLU A 167 5.27 19.25 24.10
C GLU A 167 4.40 19.47 22.84
N ASP A 168 3.87 20.68 22.65
CA ASP A 168 3.15 21.07 21.43
C ASP A 168 4.06 20.98 20.19
N PHE A 169 5.35 21.28 20.31
CA PHE A 169 6.30 21.17 19.20
C PHE A 169 6.55 19.70 18.86
N ASN A 170 6.76 18.86 19.86
CA ASN A 170 6.96 17.42 19.66
C ASN A 170 5.73 16.78 19.00
N ASN A 171 4.52 17.14 19.43
CA ASN A 171 3.27 16.69 18.80
C ASN A 171 3.18 17.10 17.32
N ASP A 172 3.55 18.33 16.99
CA ASP A 172 3.60 18.79 15.59
C ASP A 172 4.64 18.04 14.76
N VAL A 173 5.80 17.70 15.35
CA VAL A 173 6.84 16.91 14.69
C VAL A 173 6.31 15.51 14.39
N MET A 174 5.58 14.88 15.30
CA MET A 174 4.97 13.57 15.09
C MET A 174 3.92 13.56 14.00
N ASN A 175 3.00 14.54 14.04
CA ASN A 175 2.03 14.73 12.97
C ASN A 175 2.71 14.94 11.60
N GLU A 176 3.89 15.57 11.58
CA GLU A 176 4.66 15.74 10.35
C GLU A 176 5.40 14.46 9.91
N CYS A 177 5.92 13.66 10.84
CA CYS A 177 6.48 12.33 10.55
C CYS A 177 5.44 11.44 9.90
N GLU A 178 4.22 11.43 10.43
CA GLU A 178 3.12 10.63 9.91
C GLU A 178 2.70 11.07 8.51
N LYS A 179 2.62 12.37 8.25
CA LYS A 179 2.38 12.89 6.89
C LYS A 179 3.47 12.51 5.90
N ILE A 180 4.72 12.39 6.35
CA ILE A 180 5.82 11.93 5.50
C ILE A 180 5.63 10.45 5.16
N LEU A 181 5.38 9.61 6.16
CA LEU A 181 5.15 8.17 6.00
C LEU A 181 3.91 7.85 5.16
N GLU A 182 2.81 8.57 5.37
CA GLU A 182 1.57 8.40 4.61
C GLU A 182 1.80 8.73 3.12
N LYS A 183 2.49 9.84 2.85
CA LYS A 183 2.84 10.21 1.47
C LYS A 183 3.76 9.17 0.81
N GLU A 184 4.76 8.67 1.53
CA GLU A 184 5.66 7.65 0.99
C GLU A 184 4.90 6.35 0.65
N LYS A 185 3.95 5.95 1.51
CA LYS A 185 3.08 4.82 1.25
C LYS A 185 2.16 5.05 0.05
N GLU A 186 1.57 6.23 -0.09
CA GLU A 186 0.75 6.59 -1.26
C GLU A 186 1.58 6.51 -2.56
N ASP A 187 2.81 7.03 -2.54
CA ASP A 187 3.73 6.99 -3.67
C ASP A 187 4.10 5.54 -4.03
N GLU A 188 4.33 4.67 -3.03
CA GLU A 188 4.61 3.24 -3.21
C GLU A 188 3.37 2.49 -3.76
N ASP A 189 2.19 2.69 -3.19
CA ASP A 189 0.94 2.09 -3.64
C ASP A 189 0.61 2.50 -5.08
N TYR A 190 0.83 3.77 -5.43
CA TYR A 190 0.68 4.27 -6.79
C TYR A 190 1.67 3.59 -7.76
N ALA A 191 2.94 3.45 -7.36
CA ALA A 191 3.96 2.78 -8.17
C ALA A 191 3.62 1.29 -8.37
N ASN A 192 3.22 0.59 -7.31
CA ASN A 192 2.83 -0.82 -7.34
C ASN A 192 1.60 -1.05 -8.22
N ASN A 193 0.55 -0.26 -8.04
CA ASN A 193 -0.66 -0.34 -8.87
C ASN A 193 -0.36 -0.06 -10.35
N THR A 194 0.52 0.92 -10.62
CA THR A 194 0.95 1.24 -11.99
C THR A 194 1.77 0.10 -12.61
N ALA A 195 2.69 -0.50 -11.86
CA ALA A 195 3.46 -1.65 -12.29
C ALA A 195 2.55 -2.85 -12.59
N GLN A 196 1.64 -3.18 -11.66
CA GLN A 196 0.68 -4.27 -11.82
C GLN A 196 -0.21 -4.06 -13.05
N ALA A 197 -0.75 -2.85 -13.25
CA ALA A 197 -1.55 -2.53 -14.42
C ALA A 197 -0.76 -2.69 -15.74
N ASN A 198 0.53 -2.34 -15.74
CA ASN A 198 1.41 -2.54 -16.88
C ASN A 198 1.70 -4.01 -17.15
N GLU A 199 1.99 -4.79 -16.11
CA GLU A 199 2.20 -6.24 -16.21
C GLU A 199 0.96 -6.96 -16.74
N GLU A 200 -0.22 -6.64 -16.21
CA GLU A 200 -1.48 -7.19 -16.70
C GLU A 200 -1.72 -6.85 -18.18
N ARG A 201 -1.41 -5.63 -18.59
CA ARG A 201 -1.54 -5.21 -19.98
C ARG A 201 -0.62 -6.01 -20.89
N LEU A 202 0.64 -6.22 -20.47
CA LEU A 202 1.60 -7.05 -21.21
C LEU A 202 1.14 -8.51 -21.27
N HIS A 203 0.65 -9.07 -20.16
CA HIS A 203 0.16 -10.44 -20.09
C HIS A 203 -1.09 -10.64 -20.98
N LYS A 204 -2.07 -9.74 -20.91
CA LYS A 204 -3.26 -9.76 -21.78
C LYS A 204 -2.87 -9.61 -23.25
N GLY A 205 -1.92 -8.73 -23.56
CA GLY A 205 -1.36 -8.56 -24.91
C GLY A 205 -0.68 -9.82 -25.44
N ALA A 206 0.16 -10.46 -24.62
CA ALA A 206 0.84 -11.70 -24.97
C ALA A 206 -0.14 -12.86 -25.19
N LYS A 207 -1.17 -12.98 -24.34
CA LYS A 207 -2.24 -13.98 -24.50
C LYS A 207 -3.00 -13.79 -25.80
N ARG A 208 -3.41 -12.56 -26.12
CA ARG A 208 -4.08 -12.24 -27.38
C ARG A 208 -3.22 -12.55 -28.60
N ALA A 209 -1.93 -12.20 -28.56
CA ALA A 209 -1.00 -12.51 -29.65
C ALA A 209 -0.78 -14.02 -29.83
N ALA A 210 -0.75 -14.78 -28.74
CA ALA A 210 -0.66 -16.24 -28.79
C ALA A 210 -1.92 -16.88 -29.39
N GLU A 211 -3.10 -16.39 -29.01
CA GLU A 211 -4.39 -16.80 -29.58
C GLU A 211 -4.47 -16.48 -31.08
N GLU A 212 -4.09 -15.27 -31.49
CA GLU A 212 -4.04 -14.87 -32.90
C GLU A 212 -3.06 -15.74 -33.70
N ARG A 213 -1.88 -16.04 -33.15
CA ARG A 213 -0.90 -16.94 -33.78
C ARG A 213 -1.44 -18.36 -33.92
N LEU A 214 -2.15 -18.86 -32.92
CA LEU A 214 -2.80 -20.17 -32.96
C LEU A 214 -3.90 -20.21 -34.02
N GLU A 215 -4.73 -19.18 -34.09
CA GLU A 215 -5.79 -19.06 -35.09
C GLU A 215 -5.23 -18.92 -36.50
N ALA A 216 -4.21 -18.11 -36.71
CA ALA A 216 -3.50 -18.01 -37.99
C ALA A 216 -2.92 -19.36 -38.42
N SER A 217 -2.36 -20.13 -37.48
CA SER A 217 -1.89 -21.50 -37.75
C SER A 217 -3.05 -22.43 -38.14
N ARG A 218 -4.19 -22.36 -37.45
CA ARG A 218 -5.40 -23.14 -37.78
C ARG A 218 -6.00 -22.75 -39.13
N ALA A 219 -6.08 -21.47 -39.43
CA ALA A 219 -6.56 -20.94 -40.71
C ALA A 219 -5.64 -21.38 -41.86
N LYS A 220 -4.31 -21.33 -41.66
CA LYS A 220 -3.34 -21.85 -42.63
C LYS A 220 -3.54 -23.34 -42.89
N LYS A 221 -3.68 -24.16 -41.84
CA LYS A 221 -3.98 -25.59 -41.99
C LYS A 221 -5.28 -25.84 -42.77
N ARG A 222 -6.35 -25.11 -42.44
CA ARG A 222 -7.65 -25.22 -43.13
C ARG A 222 -7.54 -24.83 -44.61
N TRP A 223 -6.78 -23.79 -44.93
CA TRP A 223 -6.48 -23.39 -46.30
C TRP A 223 -5.70 -24.46 -47.05
N GLU A 224 -4.67 -25.04 -46.43
CA GLU A 224 -3.85 -26.11 -47.01
C GLU A 224 -4.66 -27.38 -47.28
N GLN A 225 -5.56 -27.78 -46.38
CA GLN A 225 -6.45 -28.93 -46.61
C GLN A 225 -7.36 -28.72 -47.83
N GLY A 226 -7.87 -27.51 -48.04
CA GLY A 226 -8.65 -27.17 -49.24
C GLY A 226 -7.81 -26.95 -50.50
N ARG A 227 -6.48 -27.14 -50.47
CA ARG A 227 -5.60 -26.84 -51.62
C ARG A 227 -5.92 -27.71 -52.82
N ASP A 228 -6.02 -29.02 -52.63
CA ASP A 228 -6.21 -29.96 -53.75
C ASP A 228 -7.58 -29.80 -54.39
N ALA A 229 -8.64 -29.60 -53.59
CA ALA A 229 -9.97 -29.27 -54.09
C ALA A 229 -9.97 -27.99 -54.94
N ARG A 230 -9.27 -26.94 -54.50
CA ARG A 230 -9.13 -25.69 -55.25
C ARG A 230 -8.29 -25.87 -56.52
N ALA A 231 -7.20 -26.63 -56.46
CA ALA A 231 -6.37 -26.95 -57.61
C ALA A 231 -7.13 -27.78 -58.66
N MET A 232 -7.92 -28.76 -58.21
CA MET A 232 -8.83 -29.52 -59.08
C MET A 232 -9.88 -28.60 -59.71
N GLY A 233 -10.52 -27.73 -58.94
CA GLY A 233 -11.46 -26.73 -59.46
C GLY A 233 -10.86 -25.84 -60.55
N TRP A 234 -9.62 -25.36 -60.35
CA TRP A 234 -8.88 -24.58 -61.35
C TRP A 234 -8.57 -25.37 -62.62
N ARG A 235 -8.11 -26.63 -62.49
CA ARG A 235 -7.87 -27.50 -63.66
C ARG A 235 -9.16 -27.76 -64.44
N MET A 236 -10.28 -27.95 -63.75
CA MET A 236 -11.60 -28.09 -64.39
C MET A 236 -12.04 -26.80 -65.10
N PHE A 237 -11.79 -25.63 -64.52
CA PHE A 237 -12.05 -24.34 -65.17
C PHE A 237 -11.20 -24.13 -66.42
N GLU A 238 -9.90 -24.40 -66.35
CA GLU A 238 -8.97 -24.26 -67.49
C GLU A 238 -9.33 -25.20 -68.65
N THR A 239 -9.69 -26.44 -68.33
CA THR A 239 -10.14 -27.42 -69.33
C THR A 239 -11.47 -27.01 -69.97
N ASN A 240 -12.40 -26.43 -69.20
CA ASN A 240 -13.66 -25.88 -69.73
C ASN A 240 -13.44 -24.68 -70.66
N ILE A 241 -12.48 -23.79 -70.36
CA ILE A 241 -12.06 -22.70 -71.25
C ILE A 241 -11.44 -23.26 -72.54
N ARG A 242 -10.48 -24.18 -72.44
CA ARG A 242 -9.81 -24.79 -73.60
C ARG A 242 -10.78 -25.52 -74.53
N THR A 243 -11.76 -26.20 -73.96
CA THR A 243 -12.77 -26.94 -74.73
C THR A 243 -13.93 -26.05 -75.23
N ARG A 244 -13.86 -24.73 -75.03
CA ARG A 244 -14.92 -23.74 -75.38
C ARG A 244 -16.31 -24.13 -74.86
N ARG A 245 -16.39 -24.95 -73.82
CA ARG A 245 -17.65 -25.33 -73.14
C ARG A 245 -18.01 -24.34 -72.03
N PHE A 246 -17.74 -23.07 -72.28
CA PHE A 246 -18.09 -21.99 -71.36
C PHE A 246 -19.42 -21.38 -71.83
N GLN A 247 -20.54 -21.86 -71.28
CA GLN A 247 -21.79 -21.11 -71.34
C GLN A 247 -21.78 -20.12 -70.17
N ASP A 248 -21.44 -18.86 -70.44
CA ASP A 248 -21.58 -17.79 -69.42
C ASP A 248 -23.07 -17.53 -69.17
N LYS A 249 -23.62 -18.18 -68.15
CA LYS A 249 -24.95 -17.88 -67.59
C LYS A 249 -24.85 -17.15 -66.26
N SER A 250 -23.64 -16.81 -65.80
CA SER A 250 -23.40 -16.29 -64.45
C SER A 250 -23.38 -14.77 -64.38
N THR A 251 -23.24 -14.07 -65.51
CA THR A 251 -23.18 -12.59 -65.55
C THR A 251 -24.55 -11.92 -65.67
N HIS A 252 -25.66 -12.67 -65.79
CA HIS A 252 -26.98 -12.07 -66.05
C HIS A 252 -27.79 -11.68 -64.80
N ASN A 253 -27.30 -11.93 -63.57
CA ASN A 253 -28.01 -11.58 -62.33
C ASN A 253 -27.05 -11.41 -61.12
N ILE A 254 -25.96 -10.66 -61.28
CA ILE A 254 -25.10 -10.25 -60.16
C ILE A 254 -25.33 -8.76 -59.92
N GLU A 255 -26.23 -8.47 -58.98
CA GLU A 255 -26.40 -7.12 -58.45
C GLU A 255 -25.10 -6.71 -57.73
N ARG A 256 -24.48 -5.62 -58.19
CA ARG A 256 -23.23 -5.12 -57.60
C ARG A 256 -23.56 -4.35 -56.33
N GLU A 257 -23.79 -5.06 -55.24
CA GLU A 257 -23.81 -4.42 -53.94
C GLU A 257 -22.38 -4.01 -53.58
N ARG A 258 -22.13 -2.70 -53.61
CA ARG A 258 -20.83 -2.11 -53.28
C ARG A 258 -20.63 -2.31 -51.78
N GLU A 259 -19.71 -3.20 -51.38
CA GLU A 259 -19.36 -3.36 -49.97
C GLU A 259 -19.03 -1.99 -49.37
N HIS A 260 -19.90 -1.51 -48.47
CA HIS A 260 -19.61 -0.38 -47.62
C HIS A 260 -18.51 -0.85 -46.68
N ARG A 261 -17.26 -0.58 -47.06
CA ARG A 261 -16.09 -0.78 -46.20
C ARG A 261 -16.35 0.08 -44.97
N ALA A 262 -16.71 -0.55 -43.86
CA ALA A 262 -16.88 0.12 -42.58
C ALA A 262 -15.67 1.04 -42.38
N GLU A 263 -15.94 2.32 -42.12
CA GLU A 263 -14.90 3.26 -41.73
C GLU A 263 -14.06 2.57 -40.67
N ARG A 264 -12.75 2.53 -40.92
CA ARG A 264 -11.78 1.95 -40.01
C ARG A 264 -11.95 2.73 -38.71
N ASP A 265 -12.69 2.16 -37.75
CA ASP A 265 -12.85 2.72 -36.42
C ASP A 265 -11.47 3.13 -35.95
N GLY A 266 -11.30 4.45 -35.83
CA GLY A 266 -10.08 5.04 -35.34
C GLY A 266 -9.83 4.38 -34.00
N ARG A 267 -8.84 3.48 -33.95
CA ARG A 267 -8.35 2.95 -32.69
C ARG A 267 -7.85 4.15 -31.92
N ALA A 268 -8.69 4.63 -31.00
CA ALA A 268 -8.22 5.29 -29.81
C ALA A 268 -7.43 4.23 -29.04
N GLU A 269 -6.19 4.01 -29.45
CA GLU A 269 -5.19 3.42 -28.57
C GLU A 269 -5.11 4.38 -27.39
N GLY A 270 -5.81 4.03 -26.31
CA GLY A 270 -5.79 4.77 -25.07
C GLY A 270 -4.34 5.02 -24.68
N VAL A 271 -3.96 6.28 -24.64
CA VAL A 271 -2.61 6.71 -24.26
C VAL A 271 -2.25 6.01 -22.94
N PRO A 272 -1.05 5.40 -22.84
CA PRO A 272 -0.57 4.83 -21.58
C PRO A 272 -0.71 5.87 -20.47
N ARG A 273 -1.41 5.52 -19.38
CA ARG A 273 -1.49 6.38 -18.20
C ARG A 273 -0.08 6.63 -17.67
N GLY A 274 0.27 7.90 -17.45
CA GLY A 274 1.58 8.34 -16.97
C GLY A 274 2.46 9.10 -17.98
N ILE A 275 2.04 9.23 -19.24
CA ILE A 275 2.73 10.10 -20.22
C ILE A 275 2.05 11.48 -20.20
N ASP A 276 2.70 12.47 -19.59
CA ASP A 276 2.26 13.86 -19.70
C ASP A 276 2.49 14.38 -21.13
N LEU A 277 1.40 14.59 -21.88
CA LEU A 277 1.42 15.16 -23.22
C LEU A 277 1.14 16.68 -23.21
N SER A 278 1.20 17.34 -22.05
CA SER A 278 0.99 18.79 -21.89
C SER A 278 1.88 19.62 -22.82
N TYR A 279 3.11 19.17 -23.08
CA TYR A 279 4.05 19.86 -23.98
C TYR A 279 3.59 19.92 -25.45
N LYS A 280 2.65 19.07 -25.88
CA LYS A 280 2.10 19.10 -27.25
C LYS A 280 0.96 20.11 -27.42
N LYS A 281 0.41 20.67 -26.33
CA LYS A 281 -0.70 21.65 -26.40
C LYS A 281 -0.25 23.07 -26.73
N ASN A 282 1.05 23.37 -26.62
CA ASN A 282 1.59 24.72 -26.81
C ASN A 282 2.15 24.97 -28.22
N TRP A 283 1.98 24.03 -29.16
CA TRP A 283 2.25 24.25 -30.58
C TRP A 283 0.95 24.45 -31.36
N ARG A 284 0.44 25.68 -31.31
CA ARG A 284 -0.38 26.28 -32.36
C ARG A 284 -0.15 27.79 -32.37
#